data_AF-A0A251SXG1-F1
#
_entry.id   AF-A0A251SXG1-F1
#
_cell.length_a   1.000
_cell.length_b   1.000
_cell.length_c   1.000
_cell.angle_alpha   90.00
_cell.angle_beta   90.00
_cell.angle_gamma   90.00
#
_symmetry.space_group_name_H-M   'P 1'
#
loop_
_entity.id
_entity.type
_entity.pdbx_description
1 polymer ?
#
loop_
_entity_poly.entity_id
_entity_poly.type
_entity_poly.pdbx_seq_one_letter_code
_entity_poly.pdbx_strand_id
1 'polypeptide(L)' 'MSKKNPLVYLDVSIDGDPIERMVFELFSGTVPKTAENFRALCTGEKGNGQKTGRPCTTRDPFSIT' A
#
# COMPACT_ATOMS: atom_id res chain seq x y z
N MET A 1 -23.37 12.63 2.62
CA MET A 1 -22.80 11.55 3.46
C MET A 1 -21.30 11.75 3.51
N SER A 2 -20.72 11.94 4.69
CA SER A 2 -19.27 12.19 4.82
C SER A 2 -18.52 10.91 4.45
N LYS A 3 -18.00 10.87 3.22
CA LYS A 3 -17.26 9.73 2.67
C LYS A 3 -15.94 9.69 3.44
N LYS A 4 -15.85 8.82 4.45
CA LYS A 4 -14.64 8.71 5.28
C LYS A 4 -13.48 8.33 4.36
N ASN A 5 -12.42 9.13 4.39
CA ASN A 5 -11.22 8.89 3.61
C ASN A 5 -10.57 7.58 4.09
N PRO A 6 -10.25 6.64 3.19
CA PRO A 6 -9.55 5.43 3.58
C PRO A 6 -8.15 5.78 4.11
N LEU A 7 -7.84 5.28 5.30
CA LEU A 7 -6.52 5.35 5.90
C LEU A 7 -5.75 4.07 5.54
N VAL A 8 -4.51 4.23 5.09
CA VAL A 8 -3.59 3.13 4.79
C VAL A 8 -2.28 3.35 5.55
N TYR A 9 -1.56 2.27 5.83
CA TYR A 9 -0.26 2.35 6.48
C TYR A 9 0.78 1.63 5.63
N LEU A 10 2.00 2.17 5.66
CA LEU A 10 3.19 1.53 5.10
C LEU A 10 4.18 1.34 6.24
N ASP A 11 4.60 0.10 6.42
CA ASP A 11 5.67 -0.27 7.32
C ASP A 11 7.00 -0.14 6.54
N VAL A 12 7.85 0.82 6.93
CA VAL A 12 9.14 1.09 6.29
C VAL A 12 10.26 0.73 7.25
N SER A 13 11.22 -0.07 6.78
CA SER A 13 12.47 -0.38 7.50
C SER A 13 13.64 0.06 6.63
N ILE A 14 14.66 0.63 7.26
CA ILE A 14 15.90 1.06 6.60
C ILE A 14 17.05 0.39 7.33
N ASP A 15 17.92 -0.35 6.64
CA ASP A 15 19.15 -0.95 7.21
C ASP A 15 18.96 -1.83 8.47
N GLY A 16 17.76 -2.39 8.66
CA GLY A 16 17.44 -3.20 9.85
C GLY A 16 17.00 -2.39 11.08
N ASP A 17 16.91 -1.06 10.98
CA ASP A 17 16.27 -0.22 12.01
C ASP A 17 14.78 -0.58 12.16
N PRO A 18 14.21 -0.36 13.37
CA PRO A 18 12.84 -0.75 13.68
C PRO A 18 11.86 -0.14 12.69
N ILE A 19 10.84 -0.94 12.35
CA ILE A 19 9.78 -0.60 11.40
C ILE A 19 9.11 0.71 11.83
N GLU A 20 9.29 1.76 11.03
CA GLU A 20 8.53 2.99 11.16
C GLU A 20 7.22 2.85 10.37
N ARG A 21 6.10 3.00 11.08
CA ARG A 21 4.76 2.92 10.48
C ARG A 21 4.29 4.29 10.04
N MET A 22 4.34 4.55 8.74
CA MET A 22 3.81 5.79 8.15
C MET A 22 2.33 5.61 7.79
N VAL A 23 1.46 6.47 8.33
CA VAL A 23 0.01 6.45 8.08
C VAL A 23 -0.35 7.53 7.06
N PHE A 24 -1.08 7.15 6.02
CA PHE A 24 -1.53 8.04 4.96
C PHE A 24 -3.05 8.06 4.88
N GLU A 25 -3.62 9.26 4.78
CA GLU A 25 -5.03 9.46 4.47
C GLU A 25 -5.21 9.62 2.95
N LEU A 26 -6.03 8.76 2.34
CA LEU A 26 -6.29 8.80 0.91
C LEU A 26 -7.55 9.61 0.62
N PHE A 27 -7.41 10.67 -0.20
CA PHE A 27 -8.53 11.52 -0.61
C PHE A 27 -9.42 10.85 -1.67
N SER A 28 -10.33 9.99 -1.21
CA SER A 28 -11.29 9.30 -2.08
C SER A 28 -12.27 10.24 -2.80
N GLY A 29 -12.44 11.47 -2.30
CA GLY A 29 -13.27 12.50 -2.92
C GLY A 29 -12.68 13.10 -4.19
N THR A 30 -11.35 13.26 -4.24
CA THR A 30 -10.65 13.87 -5.38
C THR A 30 -10.11 12.82 -6.34
N VAL A 31 -9.56 11.73 -5.81
CA VAL A 31 -8.86 10.69 -6.59
C VAL A 31 -9.35 9.28 -6.24
N PRO A 32 -10.62 8.94 -6.55
CA PRO A 32 -11.20 7.65 -6.16
C PRO A 32 -10.46 6.44 -6.74
N LYS A 33 -10.03 6.51 -8.02
CA LYS A 33 -9.30 5.42 -8.68
C LYS A 33 -7.89 5.20 -8.09
N THR A 34 -7.20 6.28 -7.74
CA THR A 34 -5.86 6.21 -7.16
C THR A 34 -5.93 5.68 -5.73
N ALA A 35 -6.90 6.16 -4.94
CA ALA A 35 -7.13 5.68 -3.58
C ALA A 35 -7.43 4.18 -3.54
N GLU A 36 -8.27 3.69 -4.46
CA GLU A 36 -8.58 2.26 -4.56
C GLU A 36 -7.37 1.43 -5.02
N ASN A 37 -6.61 1.91 -6.01
CA ASN A 37 -5.39 1.24 -6.44
C ASN A 37 -4.35 1.15 -5.32
N PHE A 38 -4.15 2.24 -4.57
CA PHE A 38 -3.16 2.28 -3.49
C PHE A 38 -3.56 1.38 -2.32
N ARG A 39 -4.85 1.40 -1.94
CA ARG A 39 -5.41 0.44 -0.97
C ARG A 39 -5.13 -1.00 -1.43
N ALA A 40 -5.48 -1.34 -2.67
CA ALA A 40 -5.30 -2.69 -3.20
C ALA A 40 -3.84 -3.13 -3.25
N LEU A 41 -2.91 -2.21 -3.55
CA LEU A 41 -1.46 -2.42 -3.51
C LEU A 41 -0.96 -2.71 -2.08
N CYS A 42 -1.42 -1.96 -1.07
CA CYS A 42 -1.04 -2.21 0.32
C CYS A 42 -1.53 -3.57 0.82
N THR A 43 -2.74 -3.97 0.44
CA THR A 43 -3.37 -5.23 0.88
C THR A 43 -2.99 -6.45 0.03
N GLY A 44 -2.45 -6.26 -1.18
CA GLY A 44 -2.10 -7.35 -2.08
C GLY A 44 -3.29 -8.10 -2.71
N GLU A 45 -4.53 -7.61 -2.56
CA GLU A 45 -5.77 -8.29 -2.99
C GLU A 45 -5.83 -8.52 -4.52
N LYS A 46 -5.04 -7.77 -5.29
CA LYS A 46 -5.03 -7.86 -6.77
C LYS A 46 -4.17 -9.01 -7.32
N GLY A 47 -3.61 -9.88 -6.48
CA GLY A 47 -2.86 -11.06 -6.93
C GLY A 47 -1.55 -10.68 -7.61
N ASN A 48 -1.10 -11.46 -8.60
CA ASN A 48 0.21 -11.23 -9.22
C ASN A 48 0.12 -10.24 -10.39
N GLY A 49 1.07 -9.31 -10.46
CA GLY A 49 1.18 -8.36 -11.57
C GLY A 49 1.47 -9.10 -12.88
N GLN A 50 0.59 -8.92 -13.88
CA GLN A 50 0.68 -9.63 -15.17
C GLN A 50 2.03 -9.47 -15.87
N LYS A 51 2.75 -8.36 -15.64
CA LYS A 51 4.05 -8.09 -16.27
C LYS A 51 5.24 -8.64 -15.49
N THR A 52 5.14 -8.76 -14.17
CA THR A 52 6.28 -9.10 -13.30
C THR A 52 6.16 -10.51 -12.71
N GLY A 53 4.97 -11.11 -12.74
CA GLY A 53 4.69 -12.40 -12.10
C GLY A 53 4.76 -12.36 -10.57
N ARG A 54 5.11 -11.21 -9.98
CA ARG A 54 5.23 -10.99 -8.54
C ARG A 54 3.88 -10.58 -7.95
N PRO A 55 3.59 -10.94 -6.69
CA PRO A 55 2.41 -10.44 -6.01
C PRO A 55 2.42 -8.90 -6.01
N CYS A 56 1.34 -8.28 -6.48
CA CYS A 56 1.12 -6.83 -6.46
C CYS A 56 0.83 -6.38 -5.03
N THR A 57 1.81 -6.55 -4.16
CA THR A 57 1.80 -6.11 -2.79
C THR A 57 3.03 -5.23 -2.55
N THR A 58 2.89 -4.22 -1.68
CA THR A 58 4.04 -3.45 -1.18
C THR A 58 4.85 -4.23 -0.14
N ARG A 59 4.38 -5.40 0.31
CA ARG A 59 5.15 -6.35 1.12
C ARG A 59 5.91 -7.32 0.22
N ASP A 60 7.05 -6.89 -0.31
CA ASP A 60 7.98 -7.84 -0.94
C ASP A 60 8.50 -8.81 0.14
N PRO A 61 8.57 -10.13 -0.13
CA PRO A 61 9.21 -11.09 0.78
C PRO A 61 10.72 -10.90 0.85
N PHE A 62 11.32 -10.21 -0.11
CA PHE A 62 12.67 -9.68 0.00
C PHE A 62 12.60 -8.33 0.70
N SER A 63 12.50 -8.38 2.04
CA SER A 63 13.12 -7.32 2.84
C SER A 63 14.53 -7.12 2.30
N ILE A 64 14.83 -5.90 1.86
CA ILE A 64 16.19 -5.45 1.65
C ILE A 64 16.82 -5.50 3.05
N THR A 65 17.45 -6.62 3.37
CA THR A 65 18.58 -6.65 4.29
C THR A 65 19.82 -6.24 3.50
#